data_AF-A0Z3R7-F1
#
_entry.id   AF-A0Z3R7-F1
#
_cell.length_a   1.000
_cell.length_b   1.000
_cell.length_c   1.000
_cell.angle_alpha   90.00
_cell.angle_beta   90.00
_cell.angle_gamma   90.00
#
_symmetry.space_group_name_H-M   'P 1'
#
loop_
_entity.id
_entity.type
_entity.pdbx_description
1 polymer ?
#
loop_
_entity_poly.entity_id
_entity_poly.type
_entity_poly.pdbx_seq_one_letter_code
_entity_poly.pdbx_strand_id
1 'polypeptide(L)' 'MERDNLGFDAPAPIGHPVRASMPEGAYSGPAIGEHLPDFELPDAFGSTIRFHTDRGNSRAALVFYRSAVW' A
#
# COMPACT_ATOMS: atom_id res chain seq x y z
N MET A 1 10.04 25.59 7.86
CA MET A 1 9.06 24.53 7.53
C MET A 1 8.27 25.04 6.35
N GLU A 2 8.13 24.26 5.30
CA GLU A 2 7.46 24.69 4.06
C GLU A 2 6.22 23.84 3.81
N ARG A 3 5.08 24.50 3.57
CA ARG A 3 3.78 23.86 3.32
C ARG A 3 3.57 23.66 1.82
N ASP A 4 3.17 22.47 1.39
CA ASP A 4 2.75 22.27 -0.01
C ASP A 4 1.27 22.62 -0.25
N ASN A 5 0.84 22.50 -1.51
CA ASN A 5 -0.53 22.76 -1.95
C ASN A 5 -1.57 21.77 -1.39
N LEU A 6 -1.15 20.65 -0.80
CA LEU A 6 -2.02 19.69 -0.11
C LEU A 6 -2.09 19.96 1.40
N GLY A 7 -1.41 21.00 1.88
CA GLY A 7 -1.38 21.39 3.29
C GLY A 7 -0.40 20.60 4.14
N PHE A 8 0.53 19.85 3.54
CA PHE A 8 1.51 19.05 4.28
C PHE A 8 2.75 19.89 4.63
N ASP A 9 3.04 19.99 5.92
CA ASP A 9 4.19 20.72 6.47
C ASP A 9 5.38 19.78 6.69
N ALA A 10 6.53 20.09 6.07
CA ALA A 10 7.75 19.30 6.25
C ALA A 10 9.01 20.18 6.34
N PRO A 11 10.10 19.66 6.96
CA PRO A 11 11.40 20.33 6.95
C PRO A 11 12.11 20.23 5.59
N ALA A 12 11.74 19.26 4.75
CA ALA A 12 12.30 19.12 3.40
C ALA A 12 11.69 20.16 2.43
N PRO A 13 12.48 20.80 1.57
CA PRO A 13 11.98 21.76 0.58
C PRO A 13 10.95 21.14 -0.38
N ILE A 14 10.05 21.97 -0.94
CA ILE A 14 9.18 21.56 -2.06
C ILE A 14 10.05 21.04 -3.22
N GLY A 15 9.68 19.88 -3.78
CA GLY A 15 10.43 19.21 -4.84
C GLY A 15 11.53 18.25 -4.34
N HIS A 16 11.82 18.19 -3.04
CA HIS A 16 12.74 17.19 -2.49
C HIS A 16 12.16 15.76 -2.72
N PRO A 17 12.95 14.76 -3.14
CA PRO A 17 12.46 13.42 -3.47
C PRO A 17 11.67 12.72 -2.35
N VAL A 18 12.01 12.99 -1.09
CA VAL A 18 11.27 12.47 0.08
C VAL A 18 9.82 12.94 0.14
N ARG A 19 9.49 14.04 -0.55
CA ARG A 19 8.14 14.59 -0.70
C ARG A 19 7.47 14.18 -2.01
N ALA A 20 8.16 13.44 -2.87
CA ALA A 20 7.60 13.04 -4.14
C ALA A 20 6.42 12.08 -3.91
N SER A 21 5.25 12.47 -4.42
CA SER A 21 4.12 11.55 -4.54
C SER A 21 4.38 10.54 -5.66
N MET A 22 3.53 9.52 -5.72
CA MET A 22 3.54 8.58 -6.82
C MET A 22 3.27 9.34 -8.15
N PRO A 23 3.96 8.99 -9.26
CA PRO A 23 3.76 9.66 -10.54
C PRO A 23 2.30 9.62 -10.99
N GLU A 24 1.87 10.64 -11.73
CA GLU A 24 0.55 10.64 -12.36
C GLU A 24 0.40 9.43 -13.29
N GLY A 25 -0.75 8.75 -13.22
CA GLY A 25 -1.01 7.53 -14.00
C GLY A 25 -0.28 6.28 -13.50
N ALA A 26 0.47 6.36 -12.40
CA ALA A 26 1.03 5.17 -11.78
C ALA A 26 -0.08 4.23 -11.31
N TYR A 27 0.07 2.95 -11.63
CA TYR A 27 -0.85 1.91 -11.19
C TYR A 27 -0.80 1.78 -9.66
N SER A 28 -1.94 2.00 -9.01
CA SER A 28 -2.10 1.92 -7.54
C SER A 28 -2.73 0.61 -7.06
N GLY A 29 -2.99 -0.32 -7.98
CA GLY A 29 -3.70 -1.56 -7.73
C GLY A 29 -5.02 -1.65 -8.51
N PRO A 30 -5.75 -2.76 -8.37
CA PRO A 30 -7.00 -3.01 -9.07
C PRO A 30 -8.05 -1.96 -8.72
N ALA A 31 -8.88 -1.60 -9.70
CA ALA A 31 -10.02 -0.73 -9.47
C ALA A 31 -11.12 -1.44 -8.63
N ILE A 32 -12.06 -0.66 -8.11
CA ILE A 32 -13.22 -1.23 -7.39
C ILE A 32 -13.99 -2.15 -8.33
N GLY A 33 -14.19 -3.40 -7.91
CA GLY A 33 -14.87 -4.43 -8.70
C GLY A 33 -13.93 -5.27 -9.57
N GLU A 34 -12.68 -4.86 -9.75
CA GLU A 34 -11.66 -5.69 -10.40
C GLU A 34 -11.15 -6.78 -9.46
N HIS A 35 -10.72 -7.90 -10.05
CA HIS A 35 -10.19 -9.02 -9.29
C HIS A 35 -8.79 -8.66 -8.76
N LEU A 36 -8.57 -8.87 -7.47
CA LEU A 36 -7.24 -8.77 -6.87
C LEU A 36 -6.31 -9.84 -7.48
N PRO A 37 -5.02 -9.55 -7.73
CA PRO A 37 -4.10 -10.58 -8.18
C PRO A 37 -4.00 -11.74 -7.19
N ASP A 38 -3.82 -12.96 -7.71
CA ASP A 38 -3.51 -14.11 -6.87
C ASP A 38 -2.14 -13.93 -6.21
N PHE A 39 -2.06 -14.26 -4.92
CA PHE A 39 -0.81 -14.30 -4.18
C PHE A 39 -0.80 -15.40 -3.12
N GLU A 40 0.41 -15.86 -2.83
CA GLU A 40 0.72 -16.86 -1.82
C GLU A 40 1.88 -16.36 -0.98
N LEU A 41 1.68 -16.22 0.33
CA LEU A 41 2.68 -15.69 1.27
C LEU A 41 2.65 -16.47 2.59
N PRO A 42 3.79 -16.60 3.29
CA PRO A 42 3.78 -17.13 4.65
C PRO A 42 3.16 -16.12 5.62
N ASP A 43 2.41 -16.63 6.58
CA ASP A 43 1.98 -15.86 7.76
C ASP A 43 3.15 -15.71 8.77
N ALA A 44 2.85 -15.08 9.91
CA ALA A 44 3.84 -14.83 10.97
C ALA A 44 4.38 -16.12 11.63
N PHE A 45 3.74 -17.27 11.42
CA PHE A 45 4.14 -18.57 11.93
C PHE A 45 4.75 -19.47 10.85
N GLY A 46 4.93 -18.95 9.64
CA GLY A 46 5.46 -19.69 8.49
C GLY A 46 4.43 -20.57 7.77
N SER A 47 3.15 -20.51 8.16
CA SER A 47 2.09 -21.22 7.45
C SER A 47 1.76 -20.49 6.15
N THR A 48 1.62 -21.24 5.06
CA THR A 48 1.38 -20.65 3.75
C THR A 48 -0.08 -20.27 3.56
N ILE A 49 -0.33 -19.02 3.21
CA ILE A 49 -1.67 -18.49 2.90
C ILE A 49 -1.79 -18.23 1.40
N ARG A 50 -2.78 -18.85 0.76
CA ARG A 50 -3.22 -18.60 -0.63
C ARG A 50 -4.49 -17.77 -0.59
N PHE A 51 -4.37 -16.46 -0.80
CA PHE A 51 -5.40 -15.50 -0.42
C PHE A 51 -6.82 -15.84 -0.92
N HIS A 52 -6.97 -16.16 -2.21
CA HIS A 52 -8.28 -16.44 -2.80
C HIS A 52 -8.85 -17.79 -2.34
N THR A 53 -8.02 -18.81 -2.18
CA THR A 53 -8.43 -20.14 -1.70
C THR A 53 -8.84 -20.08 -0.23
N ASP A 54 -8.01 -19.47 0.62
CA ASP A 54 -8.20 -19.51 2.07
C ASP A 54 -9.31 -18.57 2.54
N ARG A 55 -9.52 -17.44 1.86
CA ARG A 55 -10.70 -16.59 2.14
C ARG A 55 -12.01 -17.27 1.72
N GLY A 56 -11.96 -18.18 0.76
CA GLY A 56 -13.13 -18.81 0.15
C GLY A 56 -14.21 -17.80 -0.23
N ASN A 57 -15.42 -17.98 0.30
CA ASN A 57 -16.57 -17.10 0.07
C ASN A 57 -16.70 -15.96 1.09
N SER A 58 -15.75 -15.83 2.02
CA SER A 58 -15.78 -14.78 3.05
C SER A 58 -15.23 -13.46 2.53
N ARG A 59 -15.71 -12.36 3.12
CA ARG A 59 -15.10 -11.03 2.95
C ARG A 59 -13.75 -11.00 3.66
N ALA A 60 -12.77 -10.33 3.07
CA ALA A 60 -11.43 -10.16 3.63
C ALA A 60 -11.01 -8.69 3.57
N ALA A 61 -10.16 -8.30 4.51
CA ALA A 61 -9.46 -7.01 4.48
C ALA A 61 -7.97 -7.26 4.19
N LEU A 62 -7.41 -6.52 3.24
CA LEU A 62 -5.99 -6.56 2.91
C LEU A 62 -5.35 -5.23 3.31
N VAL A 63 -4.30 -5.30 4.13
CA VAL A 63 -3.59 -4.11 4.62
C VAL A 63 -2.12 -4.24 4.26
N PHE A 64 -1.65 -3.37 3.37
CA PHE A 64 -0.22 -3.20 3.12
C PHE A 64 0.34 -2.27 4.19
N TYR A 65 1.34 -2.75 4.93
CA TYR A 65 2.07 -1.95 5.88
C TYR A 65 3.57 -2.17 5.69
N ARG A 66 4.36 -1.17 6.08
CA ARG A 66 5.80 -1.32 6.26
C ARG A 66 6.11 -1.02 7.72
N SER A 67 7.02 -1.79 8.30
CA SER A 67 7.53 -1.45 9.62
C SER A 67 8.23 -0.08 9.55
N ALA A 68 7.97 0.78 10.52
CA ALA A 68 8.76 1.98 10.73
C ALA A 68 9.80 1.66 11.81
N VAL A 69 11.08 1.68 11.44
CA VAL A 69 12.14 1.82 12.44
C VAL A 69 12.20 3.31 12.78
N TRP A 70 11.88 3.64 14.02
CA TRP A 70 12.01 4.99 14.58
C TRP A 70 13.41 5.20 15.13
#